data_AF-A0A6H9HL00-F1
#
_entry.id   AF-A0A6H9HL00-F1
#
_cell.length_a   1.000
_cell.length_b   1.000
_cell.length_c   1.000
_cell.angle_alpha   90.00
_cell.angle_beta   90.00
_cell.angle_gamma   90.00
#
_symmetry.space_group_name_H-M   'P 1'
#
loop_
_entity.id
_entity.type
_entity.pdbx_description
1 polymer ?
#
loop_
_entity_poly.entity_id
_entity_poly.type
_entity_poly.pdbx_seq_one_letter_code
_entity_poly.pdbx_strand_id
1 'polypeptide(L)'
;MFAHTRAVVAAAAHALITGRKVAGIFDHSIRRDLRIAAESRGEQLQGYDGERAVKFAGTLPEIYDAGNQAFISMQIDGTKAHGHDRSTASAYNLQVTDHIVQLYDHAENAWFTYDVRDAESGQGYHRGAETSA
;
A
#
# COMPACT_ATOMS: atom_id res chain seq x y z
N MET A 1 7.25 -9.48 -6.26
CA MET A 1 6.06 -9.53 -5.38
C MET A 1 4.79 -9.60 -6.24
N PHE A 2 3.68 -10.18 -5.78
CA PHE A 2 2.43 -10.15 -6.57
C PHE A 2 1.80 -8.75 -6.62
N ALA A 3 1.05 -8.43 -7.69
CA ALA A 3 0.42 -7.12 -7.86
C ALA A 3 -0.50 -6.72 -6.71
N HIS A 4 -1.37 -7.62 -6.25
CA HIS A 4 -2.22 -7.37 -5.09
C HIS A 4 -1.43 -7.15 -3.80
N THR A 5 -0.31 -7.85 -3.62
CA THR A 5 0.55 -7.65 -2.45
C THR A 5 1.19 -6.26 -2.49
N ARG A 6 1.63 -5.77 -3.66
CA ARG A 6 2.14 -4.39 -3.79
C ARG A 6 1.11 -3.36 -3.36
N ALA A 7 -0.15 -3.54 -3.76
CA ALA A 7 -1.25 -2.67 -3.37
C ALA A 7 -1.52 -2.72 -1.85
N VAL A 8 -1.51 -3.92 -1.24
CA VAL A 8 -1.60 -4.09 0.23
C VAL A 8 -0.46 -3.38 0.96
N VAL A 9 0.79 -3.55 0.48
CA VAL A 9 1.96 -2.87 1.04
C VAL A 9 1.82 -1.36 0.96
N ALA A 10 1.33 -0.83 -0.17
CA ALA A 10 1.12 0.60 -0.34
C ALA A 10 0.09 1.16 0.66
N ALA A 11 -1.06 0.49 0.82
CA ALA A 11 -2.09 0.89 1.78
C ALA A 11 -1.58 0.80 3.23
N ALA A 12 -0.90 -0.29 3.58
CA ALA A 12 -0.30 -0.49 4.90
C ALA A 12 0.71 0.60 5.24
N ALA A 13 1.65 0.87 4.32
CA ALA A 13 2.68 1.88 4.51
C ALA A 13 2.09 3.28 4.70
N HIS A 14 1.12 3.68 3.87
CA HIS A 14 0.46 4.98 4.05
C HIS A 14 -0.22 5.07 5.43
N ALA A 15 -0.99 4.06 5.83
CA ALA A 15 -1.66 4.06 7.13
C ALA A 15 -0.68 4.14 8.30
N LEU A 16 0.41 3.37 8.27
CA LEU A 16 1.40 3.33 9.35
C LEU A 16 2.28 4.59 9.40
N ILE A 17 2.68 5.14 8.26
CA ILE A 17 3.57 6.32 8.18
C ILE A 17 2.79 7.61 8.50
N THR A 18 1.57 7.75 7.99
CA THR A 18 0.80 9.01 8.11
C THR A 18 -0.16 9.02 9.29
N GLY A 19 -0.50 7.86 9.84
CA GLY A 19 -1.58 7.70 10.82
C GLY A 19 -2.99 7.93 10.25
N ARG A 20 -3.13 8.16 8.93
CA ARG A 20 -4.43 8.40 8.28
C ARG A 20 -5.04 7.11 7.75
N LYS A 21 -6.37 7.02 7.84
CA LYS A 21 -7.13 5.88 7.34
C LYS A 21 -7.13 5.84 5.82
N VAL A 22 -6.94 4.66 5.25
CA VAL A 22 -7.08 4.38 3.82
C VAL A 22 -8.49 3.86 3.54
N ALA A 23 -9.19 4.50 2.61
CA ALA A 23 -10.52 4.11 2.14
C ALA A 23 -10.51 3.47 0.74
N GLY A 24 -9.37 3.54 0.04
CA GLY A 24 -9.15 2.94 -1.26
C GLY A 24 -7.80 3.35 -1.83
N ILE A 25 -7.38 2.67 -2.90
CA ILE A 25 -6.14 3.02 -3.62
C ILE A 25 -6.37 2.93 -5.11
N PHE A 26 -5.80 3.87 -5.87
CA PHE A 26 -5.74 3.79 -7.32
C PHE A 26 -4.38 3.24 -7.74
N ASP A 27 -4.37 2.16 -8.51
CA ASP A 27 -3.15 1.56 -9.06
C ASP A 27 -2.92 2.11 -10.47
N HIS A 28 -1.81 2.84 -10.65
CA HIS A 28 -1.45 3.44 -11.94
C HIS A 28 -1.01 2.43 -12.99
N SER A 29 -0.52 1.25 -12.58
CA SER A 29 -0.06 0.20 -13.51
C SER A 29 -1.21 -0.44 -14.28
N ILE A 30 -2.39 -0.55 -13.65
CA ILE A 30 -3.61 -1.09 -14.27
C ILE A 30 -4.71 -0.03 -14.44
N ARG A 31 -4.42 1.23 -14.09
CA ARG A 31 -5.30 2.40 -14.18
C ARG A 31 -6.67 2.19 -13.53
N ARG A 32 -6.70 1.62 -12.33
CA ARG A 32 -7.95 1.19 -11.67
C ARG A 32 -7.94 1.46 -10.17
N ASP A 33 -9.11 1.83 -9.66
CA ASP A 33 -9.44 1.83 -8.23
C ASP A 33 -9.51 0.40 -7.66
N LEU A 34 -8.76 0.16 -6.60
CA LEU A 34 -8.78 -1.03 -5.77
C LEU A 34 -9.50 -0.73 -4.45
N ARG A 35 -10.39 -1.64 -4.05
CA ARG A 35 -11.13 -1.57 -2.79
C ARG A 35 -10.29 -2.11 -1.65
N ILE A 36 -9.27 -1.36 -1.26
CA ILE A 36 -8.38 -1.73 -0.15
C ILE A 36 -8.51 -0.65 0.93
N ALA A 37 -8.86 -1.06 2.14
CA ALA A 37 -8.98 -0.19 3.29
C ALA A 37 -7.97 -0.59 4.36
N ALA A 38 -7.42 0.37 5.08
CA ALA A 38 -6.45 0.13 6.14
C ALA A 38 -6.48 1.26 7.17
N GLU A 39 -6.23 0.94 8.43
CA GLU A 39 -5.98 1.94 9.47
C GLU A 39 -4.95 1.42 10.46
N SER A 40 -4.25 2.34 11.11
CA SER A 40 -3.22 2.04 12.09
C SER A 40 -3.54 2.68 13.44
N ARG A 41 -3.01 2.06 14.50
CA ARG A 41 -2.93 2.66 15.83
C ARG A 41 -1.55 2.40 16.39
N GLY A 42 -0.67 3.39 16.28
CA GLY A 42 0.76 3.18 16.49
C GLY A 42 1.28 2.17 15.47
N GLU A 43 1.95 1.13 15.94
CA GLU A 43 2.55 0.08 15.09
C GLU A 43 1.56 -1.03 14.70
N GLN A 44 0.34 -1.01 15.24
CA GLN A 44 -0.68 -2.00 14.93
C GLN A 44 -1.46 -1.58 13.69
N LEU A 45 -1.57 -2.48 12.72
CA LEU A 45 -2.30 -2.31 11.48
C LEU A 45 -3.46 -3.29 11.41
N GLN A 46 -4.61 -2.81 10.92
CA GLN A 46 -5.66 -3.67 10.39
C GLN A 46 -6.13 -3.15 9.04
N GLY A 47 -6.48 -4.07 8.15
CA GLY A 47 -6.97 -3.74 6.83
C GLY A 47 -7.73 -4.86 6.16
N TYR A 48 -8.35 -4.52 5.04
CA TYR A 48 -9.17 -5.41 4.25
C TYR A 48 -8.96 -5.14 2.75
N ASP A 49 -8.68 -6.21 2.02
CA ASP A 49 -8.65 -6.22 0.57
C ASP A 49 -10.00 -6.75 0.06
N GLY A 50 -10.83 -5.85 -0.41
CA GLY A 50 -12.17 -6.13 -0.91
C GLY A 50 -12.20 -6.74 -2.32
N GLU A 51 -11.09 -6.69 -3.08
CA GLU A 51 -11.00 -7.39 -4.37
C GLU A 51 -10.80 -8.89 -4.13
N ARG A 52 -9.95 -9.25 -3.17
CA ARG A 52 -9.72 -10.65 -2.76
C ARG A 52 -10.66 -11.14 -1.67
N ALA A 53 -11.42 -10.23 -1.05
CA ALA A 53 -12.31 -10.47 0.09
C ALA A 53 -11.60 -11.03 1.34
N VAL A 54 -10.37 -10.56 1.62
CA VAL A 54 -9.51 -11.06 2.71
C VAL A 54 -8.99 -9.94 3.61
N LYS A 55 -8.61 -10.29 4.84
CA LYS A 55 -7.97 -9.37 5.78
C LYS A 55 -6.46 -9.37 5.63
N PHE A 56 -5.85 -8.25 6.01
CA PHE A 56 -4.44 -8.18 6.34
C PHE A 56 -4.27 -7.39 7.64
N ALA A 57 -3.39 -7.83 8.52
CA ALA A 57 -3.21 -7.20 9.83
C ALA A 57 -1.89 -7.62 10.46
N GLY A 58 -1.42 -6.85 11.43
CA GLY A 58 -0.24 -7.21 12.19
C GLY A 58 0.28 -6.07 13.05
N THR A 59 1.41 -6.31 13.69
CA THR A 59 2.17 -5.30 14.41
C THR A 59 3.55 -5.26 13.77
N LEU A 60 4.06 -4.07 13.46
CA LEU A 60 5.40 -3.96 12.91
C LEU A 60 6.43 -4.73 13.76
N PRO A 61 7.41 -5.39 13.12
CA PRO A 61 7.73 -5.31 11.69
C PRO A 61 6.99 -6.31 10.79
N GLU A 62 5.97 -7.04 11.25
CA GLU A 62 5.34 -8.11 10.46
C GLU A 62 3.82 -7.87 10.26
N ILE A 63 3.40 -7.90 8.99
CA ILE A 63 2.00 -7.82 8.58
C ILE A 63 1.63 -9.15 7.92
N TYR A 64 0.57 -9.80 8.39
CA TYR A 64 0.05 -11.01 7.78
C TYR A 64 -0.98 -10.68 6.70
N ASP A 65 -0.77 -11.14 5.47
CA ASP A 65 -1.74 -11.08 4.37
C ASP A 65 -2.47 -12.42 4.26
N ALA A 66 -3.75 -12.45 4.64
CA ALA A 66 -4.51 -13.69 4.64
C ALA A 66 -4.81 -14.21 3.22
N GLY A 67 -4.71 -13.38 2.18
CA GLY A 67 -4.94 -13.84 0.80
C GLY A 67 -3.78 -14.66 0.24
N ASN A 68 -2.54 -14.31 0.59
CA ASN A 68 -1.36 -15.12 0.25
C ASN A 68 -0.96 -16.09 1.37
N GLN A 69 -1.61 -16.00 2.53
CA GLN A 69 -1.30 -16.75 3.75
C GLN A 69 0.17 -16.63 4.17
N ALA A 70 0.74 -15.44 3.98
CA ALA A 70 2.16 -15.16 4.20
C ALA A 70 2.34 -13.84 4.93
N PHE A 71 3.49 -13.69 5.58
CA PHE A 71 3.87 -12.41 6.17
C PHE A 71 4.61 -11.53 5.18
N ILE A 72 4.47 -10.23 5.40
CA ILE A 72 5.20 -9.17 4.75
C ILE A 72 5.94 -8.42 5.86
N SER A 73 7.27 -8.37 5.77
CA SER A 73 8.04 -7.57 6.71
C SER A 73 8.07 -6.11 6.26
N MET A 74 7.99 -5.17 7.20
CA MET A 74 8.06 -3.74 6.94
C MET A 74 8.83 -3.03 8.04
N GLN A 75 9.83 -2.26 7.66
CA GLN A 75 10.57 -1.35 8.55
C GLN A 75 10.40 0.07 8.02
N ILE A 76 10.00 0.98 8.91
CA ILE A 76 9.72 2.38 8.57
C ILE A 76 10.89 3.25 9.01
N ASP A 77 11.30 4.17 8.14
CA ASP A 77 12.29 5.22 8.40
C ASP A 77 11.74 6.56 7.88
N GLY A 78 11.16 7.35 8.77
CA GLY A 78 10.47 8.59 8.43
C GLY A 78 9.33 8.36 7.43
N THR A 79 9.46 8.92 6.22
CA THR A 79 8.47 8.78 5.14
C THR A 79 8.78 7.63 4.18
N LYS A 80 9.80 6.82 4.47
CA LYS A 80 10.21 5.66 3.67
C LYS A 80 9.97 4.37 4.43
N ALA A 81 9.86 3.28 3.69
CA ALA A 81 9.90 1.95 4.27
C ALA A 81 10.61 0.96 3.34
N HIS A 82 11.07 -0.14 3.91
CA HIS A 82 11.62 -1.26 3.16
C HIS A 82 11.20 -2.57 3.82
N GLY A 83 11.27 -3.67 3.06
CA GLY A 83 10.69 -4.92 3.52
C GLY A 83 10.88 -6.08 2.56
N HIS A 84 10.30 -7.23 2.92
CA HIS A 84 10.27 -8.43 2.11
C HIS A 84 8.87 -9.04 2.10
N ASP A 85 8.38 -9.39 0.90
CA ASP A 85 7.24 -10.29 0.73
C ASP A 85 7.75 -11.73 0.91
N ARG A 86 7.34 -12.41 1.99
CA ARG A 86 7.77 -13.79 2.27
C ARG A 86 7.08 -14.82 1.35
N SER A 87 5.97 -14.47 0.69
CA SER A 87 5.31 -15.36 -0.27
C SER A 87 6.20 -15.61 -1.50
N THR A 88 6.80 -14.53 -2.02
CA THR A 88 7.65 -14.61 -3.22
C THR A 88 9.14 -14.45 -2.92
N ALA A 89 9.53 -14.36 -1.65
CA ALA A 89 10.90 -14.09 -1.21
C ALA A 89 11.54 -12.85 -1.87
N SER A 90 10.74 -11.82 -2.16
CA SER A 90 11.20 -10.62 -2.88
C SER A 90 11.27 -9.40 -1.98
N ALA A 91 12.37 -8.66 -2.08
CA ALA A 91 12.56 -7.38 -1.41
C ALA A 91 11.76 -6.25 -2.09
N TYR A 92 11.43 -5.21 -1.32
CA TYR A 92 10.89 -3.96 -1.86
C TYR A 92 11.41 -2.74 -1.07
N ASN A 93 11.36 -1.59 -1.71
CA ASN A 93 11.51 -0.27 -1.06
C ASN A 93 10.30 0.59 -1.42
N LEU A 94 9.93 1.52 -0.54
CA LEU A 94 8.88 2.48 -0.85
C LEU A 94 9.11 3.83 -0.18
N GLN A 95 8.42 4.84 -0.71
CA GLN A 95 8.29 6.15 -0.10
C GLN A 95 6.83 6.62 -0.16
N VAL A 96 6.43 7.36 0.86
CA VAL A 96 5.12 7.99 0.98
C VAL A 96 5.30 9.51 0.89
N THR A 97 4.55 10.16 0.03
CA THR A 97 4.50 11.63 -0.09
C THR A 97 3.05 12.05 -0.22
N ASP A 98 2.53 12.74 0.78
CA ASP A 98 1.11 13.08 0.92
C ASP A 98 0.20 11.85 0.76
N HIS A 99 -0.50 11.75 -0.37
CA HIS A 99 -1.40 10.66 -0.71
C HIS A 99 -0.80 9.69 -1.74
N ILE A 100 0.46 9.85 -2.11
CA ILE A 100 1.12 9.03 -3.14
C ILE A 100 2.06 8.05 -2.44
N VAL A 101 2.02 6.79 -2.88
CA VAL A 101 2.99 5.77 -2.51
C VAL A 101 3.72 5.30 -3.77
N GLN A 102 5.04 5.39 -3.75
CA GLN A 102 5.90 4.85 -4.79
C GLN A 102 6.65 3.65 -4.25
N LEU A 103 6.46 2.50 -4.88
CA LEU A 103 7.02 1.22 -4.47
C LEU A 103 7.93 0.66 -5.56
N TYR A 104 9.15 0.31 -5.19
CA TYR A 104 10.08 -0.43 -6.03
C TYR A 104 10.05 -1.92 -5.67
N ASP A 105 9.65 -2.77 -6.61
CA ASP A 105 9.65 -4.22 -6.47
C ASP A 105 10.94 -4.78 -7.09
N HIS A 106 11.84 -5.33 -6.26
CA HIS A 106 13.14 -5.83 -6.75
C HIS A 106 13.00 -7.05 -7.64
N ALA A 107 11.93 -7.84 -7.49
CA ALA A 107 11.72 -9.01 -8.36
C ALA A 107 11.32 -8.60 -9.78
N GLU A 108 10.55 -7.52 -9.90
CA GLU A 108 10.13 -6.95 -11.20
C GLU A 108 11.14 -5.92 -11.75
N ASN A 109 12.09 -5.48 -10.92
CA ASN A 109 13.04 -4.42 -11.23
C ASN A 109 12.33 -3.14 -11.76
N ALA A 110 11.22 -2.78 -11.11
CA ALA A 110 10.31 -1.74 -11.59
C ALA A 110 9.67 -0.93 -10.45
N TRP A 111 9.30 0.31 -10.78
CA TRP A 111 8.53 1.20 -9.91
C TRP A 111 7.03 1.10 -10.18
N PHE A 112 6.24 1.10 -9.11
CA PHE A 112 4.78 1.13 -9.12
C PHE A 112 4.31 2.31 -8.28
N THR A 113 3.29 3.04 -8.76
CA THR A 113 2.75 4.22 -8.09
C THR A 113 1.29 3.99 -7.74
N TYR A 114 0.91 4.41 -6.53
CA TYR A 114 -0.45 4.30 -6.00
C TYR A 114 -0.90 5.64 -5.42
N ASP A 115 -2.13 6.07 -5.77
CA ASP A 115 -2.78 7.19 -5.10
C ASP A 115 -3.74 6.67 -4.04
N VAL A 116 -3.56 7.13 -2.81
CA VAL A 116 -4.33 6.73 -1.64
C VAL A 116 -5.48 7.70 -1.45
N ARG A 117 -6.69 7.15 -1.35
CA ARG A 117 -7.84 7.90 -0.83
C ARG A 117 -7.88 7.70 0.67
N ASP A 118 -7.79 8.78 1.42
CA ASP A 118 -8.06 8.71 2.86
C ASP A 118 -9.55 8.90 3.16
N ALA A 119 -9.98 8.47 4.34
CA ALA A 119 -11.39 8.56 4.73
C ALA A 119 -11.82 9.98 5.14
N GLU A 120 -10.87 10.90 5.33
CA GLU A 120 -11.09 12.24 5.90
C GLU A 120 -11.03 13.35 4.85
N SER A 121 -10.39 13.11 3.69
CA SER A 121 -10.45 13.98 2.53
C SER A 121 -11.80 13.77 1.83
N GLY A 122 -12.73 14.70 2.07
CA GLY A 122 -13.87 14.90 1.17
C GLY A 122 -13.47 15.36 -0.25
N GLN A 123 -12.21 15.18 -0.65
CA GLN A 123 -11.60 15.65 -1.89
C GLN A 123 -11.17 14.43 -2.70
N GLY A 124 -11.87 14.19 -3.80
CA GLY A 124 -11.45 13.21 -4.80
C GLY A 124 -10.07 13.54 -5.38
N TYR A 125 -9.44 12.52 -5.95
CA TYR A 125 -8.12 12.52 -6.58
C TYR A 125 -7.66 13.89 -7.14
N HIS A 126 -6.45 14.33 -6.75
CA HIS A 126 -5.73 15.38 -7.46
C HIS A 126 -5.29 14.87 -8.84
N ARG A 127 -6.25 14.76 -9.78
CA ARG A 127 -5.92 14.50 -11.19
C ARG A 127 -5.46 15.81 -11.80
N GLY A 128 -4.14 15.97 -11.96
CA GLY A 128 -3.58 16.91 -12.92
C GLY A 128 -4.20 16.61 -14.28
N ALA A 129 -4.93 17.58 -14.84
CA ALA A 129 -5.45 17.50 -16.17
C ALA A 129 -4.29 17.54 -17.16
N GLU A 130 -3.84 16.36 -17.61
CA GLU A 130 -3.09 16.28 -18.86
C GLU A 130 -4.10 16.40 -20.00
N THR A 131 -4.26 17.64 -20.47
CA THR A 131 -4.90 18.01 -21.72
C THR A 131 -4.29 17.18 -22.85
N SER A 132 -5.14 16.40 -23.51
CA SER A 132 -4.81 15.81 -24.81
C SER A 132 -4.64 16.95 -25.83
N ALA A 133 -3.51 16.96 -26.54
CA ALA A 133 -3.29 17.72 -27.76
C ALA A 133 -3.42 16.78 -28.96
#